data_AF-U9UYG0-F1
#
_entry.id   AF-U9UYG0-F1
#
_cell.length_a   1.000
_cell.length_b   1.000
_cell.length_c   1.000
_cell.angle_alpha   90.00
_cell.angle_beta   90.00
_cell.angle_gamma   90.00
#
_symmetry.space_group_name_H-M   'P 1'
#
loop_
_entity.id
_entity.type
_entity.pdbx_description
1 polymer ?
#
loop_
_entity_poly.entity_id
_entity_poly.type
_entity_poly.pdbx_seq_one_letter_code
_entity_poly.pdbx_strand_id
1 'polypeptide(L)'
;MKPFNELQNVFNEYGQLFPLKIKLGKSFKSQIATTTLFDDFEKIKLKLPIKSLEYYSKNLNISYFVTQDGNIIQEDGLVKMIKNINTEDDDLEIIELDEIISLYDILELEQKRKIDIVLNNNNRDNLKILMTGITNLKDLNDEDSEHYKQISIEPPMENENYEVFGTIVRRKNSKLEKLDQKNISINFGLYDVDGFFATIKNSEKIETDINECYVLWMIIGNPLELSIFSPINREIQVNCIKESIVIQPNKQNYNVITPFLLSEGCSILIDATTDYEFKNIIKLFEWTRNSITFQIVNLTEAQQENINMDLNIYILYSRYKSLQIDCKDEDNGVDEYSFNLFEYILTKDNFNEDKFDIDSYIDDDLYVHLNGN
;
A
#
# COMPACT_ATOMS: atom_id res chain seq x y z
N MET A 1 3.29 0.45 -13.35
CA MET A 1 2.06 1.22 -13.70
C MET A 1 1.83 2.27 -12.63
N LYS A 2 1.13 3.38 -12.93
CA LYS A 2 0.75 4.43 -11.95
C LYS A 2 -0.78 4.48 -11.65
N PRO A 3 -1.40 3.41 -11.09
CA PRO A 3 -2.85 3.30 -10.92
C PRO A 3 -3.53 4.44 -10.16
N PHE A 4 -2.87 5.01 -9.15
CA PHE A 4 -3.44 6.09 -8.36
C PHE A 4 -3.71 7.34 -9.22
N ASN A 5 -2.75 7.73 -10.04
CA ASN A 5 -2.88 8.87 -10.95
C ASN A 5 -3.96 8.62 -12.01
N GLU A 6 -4.00 7.41 -12.56
CA GLU A 6 -5.05 7.02 -13.51
C GLU A 6 -6.45 7.06 -12.87
N LEU A 7 -6.58 6.58 -11.64
CA LEU A 7 -7.84 6.62 -10.91
C LEU A 7 -8.27 8.07 -10.61
N GLN A 8 -7.32 8.95 -10.27
CA GLN A 8 -7.60 10.37 -10.10
C GLN A 8 -8.06 11.02 -11.40
N ASN A 9 -7.47 10.66 -12.55
CA ASN A 9 -7.89 11.15 -13.85
C ASN A 9 -9.34 10.74 -14.16
N VAL A 10 -9.72 9.50 -13.86
CA VAL A 10 -11.11 9.03 -13.98
C VAL A 10 -12.05 9.87 -13.10
N PHE A 11 -11.70 10.12 -11.84
CA PHE A 11 -12.53 10.95 -10.97
C PHE A 11 -12.62 12.42 -11.43
N ASN A 12 -11.56 12.95 -12.02
CA ASN A 12 -11.55 14.32 -12.56
C ASN A 12 -12.39 14.44 -13.84
N GLU A 13 -12.40 13.42 -14.69
CA GLU A 13 -13.15 13.39 -15.95
C GLU A 13 -14.65 13.19 -15.71
N TYR A 14 -15.00 12.21 -14.88
CA TYR A 14 -16.40 11.80 -14.70
C TYR A 14 -17.07 12.44 -13.48
N GLY A 15 -16.30 12.94 -12.52
CA GLY A 15 -16.78 13.42 -11.23
C GLY A 15 -16.82 12.31 -10.17
N GLN A 16 -16.86 12.72 -8.91
CA GLN A 16 -16.83 11.80 -7.76
C GLN A 16 -18.22 11.39 -7.28
N LEU A 17 -19.24 12.21 -7.53
CA LEU A 17 -20.58 12.08 -6.97
C LEU A 17 -21.62 12.21 -8.07
N PHE A 18 -22.64 11.35 -8.03
CA PHE A 18 -23.70 11.27 -9.01
C PHE A 18 -25.06 11.31 -8.32
N PRO A 19 -25.96 12.22 -8.73
CA PRO A 19 -27.33 12.20 -8.27
C PRO A 19 -28.10 11.07 -8.95
N LEU A 20 -28.73 10.18 -8.17
CA LEU A 20 -29.68 9.21 -8.72
C LEU A 20 -31.04 9.85 -9.03
N LYS A 21 -31.36 10.95 -8.33
CA LYS A 21 -32.59 11.70 -8.53
C LYS A 21 -32.30 13.18 -8.68
N ILE A 22 -32.95 13.78 -9.68
CA ILE A 22 -32.95 15.22 -9.88
C ILE A 22 -34.38 15.73 -9.78
N LYS A 23 -34.57 16.87 -9.12
CA LYS A 23 -35.84 17.60 -9.15
C LYS A 23 -35.68 18.76 -10.11
N LEU A 24 -36.60 18.83 -11.06
CA LEU A 24 -36.66 19.89 -12.05
C LEU A 24 -37.66 20.96 -11.64
N GLY A 25 -37.30 22.22 -11.87
CA GLY A 25 -38.15 23.35 -11.53
C GLY A 25 -37.46 24.68 -11.82
N LYS A 26 -37.93 25.73 -11.17
CA LYS A 26 -37.25 27.03 -11.14
C LYS A 26 -36.80 27.30 -9.71
N SER A 27 -35.50 27.58 -9.54
CA SER A 27 -34.90 27.89 -8.25
C SER A 27 -34.56 29.36 -8.17
N PHE A 28 -34.96 29.99 -7.07
CA PHE A 28 -34.60 31.35 -6.72
C PHE A 28 -33.91 31.33 -5.36
N LYS A 29 -32.67 31.81 -5.30
CA LYS A 29 -31.85 31.81 -4.10
C LYS A 29 -31.65 33.24 -3.61
N SER A 30 -31.59 33.44 -2.31
CA SER A 30 -31.14 34.71 -1.73
C SER A 30 -30.12 34.44 -0.64
N GLN A 31 -29.08 35.26 -0.58
CA GLN A 31 -28.07 35.16 0.47
C GLN A 31 -28.51 36.02 1.66
N ILE A 32 -28.78 35.36 2.77
CA ILE A 32 -29.10 36.03 4.03
C ILE A 32 -27.84 35.96 4.90
N ALA A 33 -27.24 37.10 5.21
CA ALA A 33 -26.19 37.19 6.20
C ALA A 33 -26.84 37.29 7.59
N THR A 34 -26.83 36.19 8.34
CA THR A 34 -27.30 36.15 9.72
C THR A 34 -26.13 35.95 10.68
N THR A 35 -26.12 36.69 11.79
CA THR A 35 -25.19 36.53 12.90
C THR A 35 -25.73 35.59 13.99
N THR A 36 -26.99 35.16 13.87
CA THR A 36 -27.64 34.23 14.81
C THR A 36 -27.78 32.87 14.16
N LEU A 37 -27.26 31.83 14.84
CA LEU A 37 -27.54 30.43 14.52
C LEU A 37 -29.05 30.22 14.69
N PHE A 38 -29.75 29.96 13.58
CA PHE A 38 -31.13 29.51 13.63
C PHE A 38 -31.12 28.01 13.90
N ASP A 39 -31.72 27.58 15.02
CA ASP A 39 -31.70 26.18 15.42
C ASP A 39 -32.59 25.27 14.57
N ASP A 40 -33.50 25.80 13.73
CA ASP A 40 -34.27 25.00 12.78
C ASP A 40 -34.73 25.83 11.57
N PHE A 41 -34.29 25.47 10.36
CA PHE A 41 -34.89 25.96 9.12
C PHE A 41 -36.07 25.05 8.74
N GLU A 42 -37.30 25.46 9.08
CA GLU A 42 -38.48 24.77 8.56
C GLU A 42 -38.69 25.05 7.07
N LYS A 43 -38.93 23.99 6.28
CA LYS A 43 -39.33 24.12 4.87
C LYS A 43 -40.74 24.70 4.77
N ILE A 44 -40.84 26.01 4.55
CA ILE A 44 -42.13 26.70 4.40
C ILE A 44 -42.73 26.39 3.02
N LYS A 45 -43.87 25.69 3.01
CA LYS A 45 -44.68 25.48 1.79
C LYS A 45 -45.55 26.70 1.53
N LEU A 46 -45.14 27.55 0.58
CA LEU A 46 -45.97 28.66 0.11
C LEU A 46 -47.10 28.11 -0.79
N LYS A 47 -48.35 28.38 -0.44
CA LYS A 47 -49.51 28.12 -1.32
C LYS A 47 -49.88 29.42 -2.03
N LEU A 48 -50.21 29.34 -3.32
CA LEU A 48 -50.79 30.47 -4.04
C LEU A 48 -52.17 30.82 -3.43
N PRO A 49 -52.48 32.12 -3.23
CA PRO A 49 -51.69 33.30 -3.56
C PRO A 49 -50.56 33.61 -2.56
N ILE A 50 -49.40 34.05 -3.08
CA ILE A 50 -48.12 34.20 -2.36
C ILE A 50 -48.07 35.47 -1.46
N LYS A 51 -49.16 35.81 -0.75
CA LYS A 51 -49.16 36.94 0.22
C LYS A 51 -48.16 36.72 1.37
N SER A 52 -47.80 35.47 1.62
CA SER A 52 -46.82 35.09 2.64
C SER A 52 -45.39 35.49 2.27
N LEU A 53 -45.04 35.64 0.99
CA LEU A 53 -43.66 35.98 0.60
C LEU A 53 -43.26 37.38 1.04
N GLU A 54 -44.12 38.39 0.86
CA GLU A 54 -43.85 39.78 1.31
C GLU A 54 -43.51 39.84 2.81
N TYR A 55 -44.23 39.05 3.61
CA TYR A 55 -43.98 38.94 5.04
C TYR A 55 -42.62 38.32 5.36
N TYR A 56 -42.26 37.21 4.70
CA TYR A 56 -40.96 36.56 4.91
C TYR A 56 -39.80 37.37 4.34
N SER A 57 -39.95 37.99 3.16
CA SER A 57 -38.96 38.87 2.56
C SER A 57 -38.61 40.01 3.50
N LYS A 58 -39.62 40.65 4.11
CA LYS A 58 -39.42 41.72 5.09
C LYS A 58 -38.76 41.25 6.38
N ASN A 59 -39.21 40.11 6.93
CA ASN A 59 -38.68 39.58 8.19
C ASN A 59 -37.23 39.07 8.06
N LEU A 60 -36.90 38.44 6.93
CA LEU A 60 -35.57 37.92 6.63
C LEU A 60 -34.66 38.96 5.95
N ASN A 61 -35.15 40.19 5.77
CA ASN A 61 -34.47 41.30 5.10
C ASN A 61 -33.93 40.91 3.70
N ILE A 62 -34.73 40.16 2.94
CA ILE A 62 -34.42 39.74 1.57
C ILE A 62 -34.75 40.90 0.63
N SER A 63 -33.74 41.45 -0.03
CA SER A 63 -33.88 42.57 -0.98
C SER A 63 -33.84 42.13 -2.44
N TYR A 64 -33.35 40.92 -2.72
CA TYR A 64 -33.26 40.37 -4.07
C TYR A 64 -33.23 38.84 -4.04
N PHE A 65 -33.54 38.25 -5.18
CA PHE A 65 -33.34 36.84 -5.48
C PHE A 65 -32.40 36.69 -6.67
N VAL A 66 -31.73 35.55 -6.72
CA VAL A 66 -30.78 35.16 -7.76
C VAL A 66 -31.32 33.89 -8.40
N THR A 67 -31.46 33.92 -9.72
CA THR A 67 -31.80 32.75 -10.54
C THR A 67 -30.59 31.83 -10.71
N GLN A 68 -30.78 30.64 -11.30
CA GLN A 68 -29.69 29.67 -11.46
C GLN A 68 -28.59 30.13 -12.43
N ASP A 69 -28.95 30.96 -13.42
CA ASP A 69 -28.04 31.62 -14.36
C ASP A 69 -27.38 32.90 -13.79
N GLY A 70 -27.67 33.24 -12.53
CA GLY A 70 -27.03 34.35 -11.82
C GLY A 70 -27.69 35.72 -12.01
N ASN A 71 -28.84 35.80 -12.67
CA ASN A 71 -29.58 37.04 -12.82
C ASN A 71 -30.23 37.47 -11.50
N ILE A 72 -30.17 38.77 -11.23
CA ILE A 72 -30.75 39.37 -10.03
C ILE A 72 -32.17 39.85 -10.34
N ILE A 73 -33.13 39.39 -9.54
CA ILE A 73 -34.53 39.80 -9.65
C ILE A 73 -35.04 40.35 -8.31
N GLN A 74 -35.95 41.32 -8.41
CA GLN A 74 -36.69 41.84 -7.26
C GLN A 74 -37.97 41.03 -7.03
N GLU A 75 -38.64 41.26 -5.90
CA GLU A 75 -39.81 40.51 -5.46
C GLU A 75 -40.97 40.52 -6.49
N ASP A 76 -41.23 41.67 -7.11
CA ASP A 76 -42.23 41.83 -8.16
C ASP A 76 -41.89 41.01 -9.42
N GLY A 77 -40.62 40.94 -9.78
CA GLY A 77 -40.08 40.10 -10.84
C GLY A 77 -40.30 38.61 -10.58
N LEU A 78 -40.07 38.16 -9.34
CA LEU A 78 -40.30 36.78 -8.93
C LEU A 78 -41.78 36.39 -8.98
N VAL A 79 -42.69 37.26 -8.52
CA VAL A 79 -44.15 37.02 -8.61
C VAL A 79 -44.60 36.91 -10.07
N LYS A 80 -44.03 37.72 -10.96
CA LYS A 80 -44.32 37.65 -12.41
C LYS A 80 -43.81 36.34 -13.00
N MET A 81 -42.60 35.92 -12.67
CA MET A 81 -42.03 34.65 -13.15
C MET A 81 -42.85 33.44 -12.67
N ILE A 82 -43.22 33.37 -11.39
CA ILE A 82 -44.01 32.23 -10.86
C ILE A 82 -45.36 32.08 -11.58
N LYS A 83 -46.02 33.20 -11.93
CA LYS A 83 -47.29 33.16 -12.67
C LYS A 83 -47.13 32.64 -14.09
N ASN A 84 -45.96 32.84 -14.69
CA ASN A 84 -45.67 32.50 -16.08
C ASN A 84 -45.07 31.09 -16.24
N ILE A 85 -44.71 30.39 -15.15
CA ILE A 85 -44.13 29.03 -15.17
C ILE A 85 -44.97 28.01 -15.95
N ASN A 86 -46.30 28.17 -16.00
CA ASN A 86 -47.21 27.22 -16.65
C ASN A 86 -47.59 27.58 -18.09
N THR A 87 -47.05 28.67 -18.65
CA THR A 87 -47.49 29.23 -19.94
C THR A 87 -46.40 29.33 -21.01
N GLU A 88 -45.14 29.22 -20.63
CA GLU A 88 -43.99 29.21 -21.55
C GLU A 88 -43.37 27.81 -21.52
N ASP A 89 -43.16 27.21 -22.69
CA ASP A 89 -42.79 25.79 -22.85
C ASP A 89 -41.31 25.48 -22.56
N ASP A 90 -40.52 26.41 -22.00
CA ASP A 90 -39.07 26.25 -21.96
C ASP A 90 -38.40 26.59 -20.61
N ASP A 91 -37.35 25.80 -20.33
CA ASP A 91 -36.30 25.94 -19.32
C ASP A 91 -36.58 25.46 -17.88
N LEU A 92 -37.08 24.23 -17.68
CA LEU A 92 -36.93 23.59 -16.37
C LEU A 92 -35.44 23.37 -16.05
N GLU A 93 -35.00 23.77 -14.86
CA GLU A 93 -33.63 23.64 -14.39
C GLU A 93 -33.53 22.60 -13.27
N ILE A 94 -32.32 22.07 -13.04
CA ILE A 94 -32.06 21.17 -11.89
C ILE A 94 -32.00 22.02 -10.62
N ILE A 95 -33.03 21.89 -9.77
CA ILE A 95 -33.16 22.68 -8.53
C ILE A 95 -32.73 21.92 -7.27
N GLU A 96 -32.71 20.59 -7.34
CA GLU A 96 -32.33 19.72 -6.21
C GLU A 96 -31.69 18.45 -6.75
N LEU A 97 -30.59 18.05 -6.11
CA LEU A 97 -29.93 16.76 -6.29
C LEU A 97 -30.27 15.90 -5.06
N ASP A 98 -30.79 14.71 -5.30
CA ASP A 98 -31.27 13.80 -4.26
C ASP A 98 -30.69 12.39 -4.52
N GLU A 99 -30.58 11.59 -3.46
CA GLU A 99 -29.96 10.24 -3.52
C GLU A 99 -28.58 10.26 -4.20
N ILE A 100 -27.67 11.07 -3.67
CA ILE A 100 -26.29 11.20 -4.18
C ILE A 100 -25.50 9.94 -3.81
N ILE A 101 -24.93 9.28 -4.82
CA ILE A 101 -24.02 8.15 -4.67
C ILE A 101 -22.63 8.51 -5.19
N SER A 102 -21.60 7.77 -4.81
CA SER A 102 -20.27 7.96 -5.36
C SER A 102 -20.09 7.23 -6.70
N LEU A 103 -19.11 7.66 -7.51
CA LEU A 103 -18.70 6.88 -8.69
C LEU A 103 -18.37 5.44 -8.28
N TYR A 104 -17.68 5.30 -7.15
CA TYR A 104 -17.29 4.02 -6.60
C TYR A 104 -18.51 3.11 -6.40
N ASP A 105 -19.64 3.62 -5.89
CA ASP A 105 -20.85 2.82 -5.64
C ASP A 105 -21.47 2.23 -6.92
N ILE A 106 -21.27 2.89 -8.07
CA ILE A 106 -21.77 2.45 -9.38
C ILE A 106 -20.97 1.24 -9.90
N LEU A 107 -19.71 1.10 -9.49
CA LEU A 107 -18.80 0.10 -10.04
C LEU A 107 -19.13 -1.32 -9.58
N GLU A 108 -18.73 -2.29 -10.42
CA GLU A 108 -18.85 -3.71 -10.09
C GLU A 108 -17.90 -4.10 -8.96
N LEU A 109 -18.20 -5.22 -8.29
CA LEU A 109 -17.45 -5.70 -7.13
C LEU A 109 -15.95 -5.88 -7.43
N GLU A 110 -15.59 -6.37 -8.62
CA GLU A 110 -14.19 -6.59 -8.99
C GLU A 110 -13.44 -5.25 -9.16
N GLN A 111 -14.09 -4.24 -9.74
CA GLN A 111 -13.53 -2.91 -9.91
C GLN A 111 -13.34 -2.22 -8.55
N LYS A 112 -14.36 -2.32 -7.69
CA LYS A 112 -14.31 -1.84 -6.30
C LYS A 112 -13.11 -2.43 -5.56
N ARG A 113 -12.93 -3.75 -5.61
CA ARG A 113 -11.75 -4.43 -5.00
C ARG A 113 -10.42 -3.90 -5.53
N LYS A 114 -10.29 -3.69 -6.84
CA LYS A 114 -9.06 -3.13 -7.44
C LYS A 114 -8.80 -1.71 -6.96
N ILE A 115 -9.85 -0.90 -6.83
CA ILE A 115 -9.78 0.46 -6.30
C ILE A 115 -9.42 0.44 -4.82
N ASP A 116 -10.03 -0.45 -4.02
CA ASP A 116 -9.70 -0.60 -2.61
C ASP A 116 -8.23 -0.98 -2.43
N ILE A 117 -7.68 -1.87 -3.26
CA ILE A 117 -6.25 -2.19 -3.21
C ILE A 117 -5.39 -0.95 -3.49
N VAL A 118 -5.85 0.02 -4.27
CA VAL A 118 -5.13 1.28 -4.53
C VAL A 118 -5.34 2.30 -3.41
N LEU A 119 -6.58 2.44 -2.90
CA LEU A 119 -6.99 3.49 -1.95
C LEU A 119 -6.84 3.11 -0.47
N ASN A 120 -7.10 1.85 -0.11
CA ASN A 120 -7.03 1.34 1.27
C ASN A 120 -5.58 1.30 1.79
N ASN A 121 -4.62 1.74 0.97
CA ASN A 121 -3.21 1.86 1.27
C ASN A 121 -2.77 3.29 1.66
N ASN A 122 -3.68 4.22 1.94
CA ASN A 122 -3.38 5.62 2.30
C ASN A 122 -2.65 5.86 3.64
N ASN A 123 -2.04 4.82 4.23
CA ASN A 123 -1.22 4.97 5.42
C ASN A 123 0.25 4.84 5.05
N ARG A 124 1.10 5.68 5.65
CA ARG A 124 2.54 5.75 5.31
C ARG A 124 3.27 4.43 5.57
N ASP A 125 2.75 3.61 6.46
CA ASP A 125 3.34 2.33 6.86
C ASP A 125 2.88 1.13 6.00
N ASN A 126 2.04 1.36 4.98
CA ASN A 126 1.51 0.29 4.13
C ASN A 126 2.49 -0.11 3.04
N LEU A 127 3.39 -1.03 3.38
CA LEU A 127 4.36 -1.60 2.46
C LEU A 127 3.75 -2.71 1.62
N LYS A 128 4.19 -2.78 0.37
CA LYS A 128 3.76 -3.77 -0.61
C LYS A 128 4.93 -4.23 -1.46
N ILE A 129 4.78 -5.41 -2.05
CA ILE A 129 5.63 -5.81 -3.17
C ILE A 129 5.25 -4.96 -4.38
N LEU A 130 6.17 -4.12 -4.81
CA LEU A 130 5.97 -3.19 -5.92
C LEU A 130 6.33 -3.82 -7.25
N MET A 131 7.34 -4.68 -7.24
CA MET A 131 7.87 -5.31 -8.42
C MET A 131 8.67 -6.54 -8.01
N THR A 132 8.70 -7.53 -8.89
CA THR A 132 9.52 -8.73 -8.77
C THR A 132 10.24 -8.97 -10.07
N GLY A 133 11.44 -9.53 -10.02
CA GLY A 133 12.16 -9.80 -11.24
C GLY A 133 13.22 -10.86 -11.12
N ILE A 134 13.72 -11.24 -12.29
CA ILE A 134 14.83 -12.17 -12.44
C ILE A 134 15.80 -11.61 -13.48
N THR A 135 17.04 -11.40 -13.03
CA THR A 135 18.10 -10.83 -13.84
C THR A 135 19.21 -11.85 -14.04
N ASN A 136 19.67 -12.00 -15.29
CA ASN A 136 20.73 -12.95 -15.61
C ASN A 136 22.13 -12.37 -15.29
N LEU A 137 23.07 -13.26 -14.99
CA LEU A 137 24.45 -12.89 -14.63
C LEU A 137 25.48 -13.22 -15.71
N LYS A 138 25.05 -13.45 -16.96
CA LYS A 138 25.89 -13.95 -18.07
C LYS A 138 27.02 -13.02 -18.52
N ASP A 139 26.92 -11.75 -18.15
CA ASP A 139 27.85 -10.67 -18.50
C ASP A 139 28.93 -10.44 -17.44
N LEU A 140 28.92 -11.22 -16.35
CA LEU A 140 29.91 -11.12 -15.28
C LEU A 140 31.14 -11.99 -15.60
N ASN A 141 32.32 -11.53 -15.18
CA ASN A 141 33.55 -12.29 -15.37
C ASN A 141 33.80 -13.20 -14.15
N ASP A 142 33.85 -14.53 -14.32
CA ASP A 142 34.04 -15.51 -13.23
C ASP A 142 35.36 -15.35 -12.45
N GLU A 143 36.34 -14.62 -13.00
CA GLU A 143 37.66 -14.47 -12.38
C GLU A 143 37.69 -13.46 -11.22
N ASP A 144 36.67 -12.58 -11.12
CA ASP A 144 36.63 -11.54 -10.09
C ASP A 144 36.05 -12.07 -8.77
N SER A 145 36.56 -11.58 -7.63
CA SER A 145 36.02 -11.92 -6.30
C SER A 145 34.77 -11.12 -5.93
N GLU A 146 34.51 -10.03 -6.64
CA GLU A 146 33.39 -9.13 -6.43
C GLU A 146 32.86 -8.67 -7.78
N HIS A 147 31.55 -8.77 -7.97
CA HIS A 147 30.86 -8.37 -9.19
C HIS A 147 29.79 -7.35 -8.89
N TYR A 148 29.55 -6.45 -9.86
CA TYR A 148 28.52 -5.44 -9.79
C TYR A 148 27.58 -5.63 -10.98
N LYS A 149 26.30 -5.88 -10.69
CA LYS A 149 25.26 -6.00 -11.71
C LYS A 149 24.26 -4.87 -11.53
N GLN A 150 24.12 -4.04 -12.56
CA GLN A 150 23.04 -3.06 -12.62
C GLN A 150 21.73 -3.77 -12.98
N ILE A 151 20.68 -3.48 -12.24
CA ILE A 151 19.33 -3.96 -12.47
C ILE A 151 18.46 -2.74 -12.75
N SER A 152 18.03 -2.59 -14.00
CA SER A 152 17.12 -1.53 -14.41
C SER A 152 15.68 -1.94 -14.18
N ILE A 153 14.86 -1.00 -13.73
CA ILE A 153 13.42 -1.21 -13.48
C ILE A 153 12.61 -0.38 -14.47
N GLU A 154 11.51 -0.95 -14.93
CA GLU A 154 10.56 -0.25 -15.81
C GLU A 154 9.12 -0.50 -15.34
N PRO A 155 8.30 0.55 -15.16
CA PRO A 155 8.63 1.98 -15.28
C PRO A 155 9.52 2.48 -14.12
N PRO A 156 10.19 3.64 -14.28
CA PRO A 156 10.98 4.25 -13.21
C PRO A 156 10.09 4.73 -12.05
N MET A 157 10.68 4.70 -10.85
CA MET A 157 10.05 5.14 -9.60
C MET A 157 10.06 6.66 -9.46
N GLU A 158 9.26 7.21 -8.54
CA GLU A 158 9.30 8.65 -8.22
C GLU A 158 10.50 9.04 -7.34
N ASN A 159 11.06 8.10 -6.57
CA ASN A 159 12.21 8.30 -5.68
C ASN A 159 12.86 6.95 -5.28
N GLU A 160 13.87 7.02 -4.41
CA GLU A 160 14.71 5.90 -3.97
C GLU A 160 14.24 5.23 -2.66
N ASN A 161 13.06 5.59 -2.13
CA ASN A 161 12.57 5.08 -0.84
C ASN A 161 11.96 3.66 -0.95
N TYR A 162 12.71 2.72 -1.50
CA TYR A 162 12.34 1.32 -1.60
C TYR A 162 13.46 0.41 -1.09
N GLU A 163 13.10 -0.79 -0.66
CA GLU A 163 14.03 -1.82 -0.23
C GLU A 163 14.04 -2.98 -1.23
N VAL A 164 15.21 -3.55 -1.47
CA VAL A 164 15.36 -4.68 -2.38
C VAL A 164 15.81 -5.91 -1.63
N PHE A 165 15.06 -6.99 -1.81
CA PHE A 165 15.43 -8.30 -1.33
C PHE A 165 15.71 -9.21 -2.50
N GLY A 166 16.70 -10.09 -2.35
CA GLY A 166 17.08 -10.96 -3.43
C GLY A 166 18.00 -12.09 -3.03
N THR A 167 18.11 -13.06 -3.94
CA THR A 167 18.98 -14.20 -3.79
C THR A 167 19.53 -14.65 -5.13
N ILE A 168 20.63 -15.40 -5.09
CA ILE A 168 21.20 -16.00 -6.28
C ILE A 168 20.64 -17.40 -6.43
N VAL A 169 20.09 -17.65 -7.62
CA VAL A 169 19.52 -18.94 -7.99
C VAL A 169 20.19 -19.47 -9.23
N ARG A 170 20.26 -20.79 -9.33
CA ARG A 170 20.61 -21.48 -10.56
C ARG A 170 19.42 -22.24 -11.08
N ARG A 171 19.33 -22.34 -12.39
CA ARG A 171 18.34 -23.21 -13.02
C ARG A 171 18.85 -24.64 -13.09
N LYS A 172 18.07 -25.58 -12.55
CA LYS A 172 18.31 -27.01 -12.69
C LYS A 172 17.02 -27.72 -13.05
N ASN A 173 17.01 -28.45 -14.16
CA ASN A 173 15.85 -29.23 -14.62
C ASN A 173 14.53 -28.43 -14.58
N SER A 174 14.53 -27.23 -15.17
CA SER A 174 13.40 -26.27 -15.20
C SER A 174 13.00 -25.60 -13.87
N LYS A 175 13.61 -25.97 -12.73
CA LYS A 175 13.36 -25.34 -11.43
C LYS A 175 14.49 -24.38 -11.04
N LEU A 176 14.16 -23.37 -10.24
CA LEU A 176 15.13 -22.51 -9.58
C LEU A 176 15.58 -23.17 -8.27
N GLU A 177 16.89 -23.32 -8.10
CA GLU A 177 17.51 -23.79 -6.87
C GLU A 177 18.33 -22.64 -6.27
N LYS A 178 18.13 -22.36 -4.98
CA LYS A 178 18.91 -21.38 -4.23
C LYS A 178 20.35 -21.88 -4.08
N LEU A 179 21.32 -20.99 -4.32
CA LEU A 179 22.73 -21.30 -4.12
C LEU A 179 23.11 -21.13 -2.64
N ASP A 180 24.06 -21.93 -2.13
CA ASP A 180 24.45 -21.86 -0.72
C ASP A 180 25.10 -20.50 -0.41
N GLN A 181 24.44 -19.73 0.46
CA GLN A 181 24.86 -18.39 0.89
C GLN A 181 26.20 -18.38 1.64
N LYS A 182 26.74 -19.55 2.04
CA LYS A 182 28.08 -19.62 2.64
C LYS A 182 29.20 -19.17 1.71
N ASN A 183 29.04 -19.40 0.41
CA ASN A 183 30.11 -19.17 -0.57
C ASN A 183 29.91 -17.88 -1.37
N ILE A 184 28.66 -17.40 -1.43
CA ILE A 184 28.28 -16.23 -2.22
C ILE A 184 27.30 -15.39 -1.41
N SER A 185 27.66 -14.12 -1.26
CA SER A 185 26.79 -13.10 -0.66
C SER A 185 26.34 -12.12 -1.74
N ILE A 186 25.11 -11.63 -1.60
CA ILE A 186 24.53 -10.61 -2.46
C ILE A 186 23.97 -9.51 -1.59
N ASN A 187 24.35 -8.27 -1.91
CA ASN A 187 23.81 -7.07 -1.29
C ASN A 187 23.24 -6.16 -2.38
N PHE A 188 22.18 -5.44 -2.03
CA PHE A 188 21.57 -4.45 -2.91
C PHE A 188 21.86 -3.05 -2.38
N GLY A 189 22.04 -2.11 -3.29
CA GLY A 189 22.31 -0.72 -2.92
C GLY A 189 22.51 0.14 -4.16
N LEU A 190 23.01 1.36 -3.92
CA LEU A 190 23.10 2.40 -4.97
C LEU A 190 21.75 2.55 -5.69
N TYR A 191 20.70 2.74 -4.89
CA TYR A 191 19.34 2.90 -5.36
C TYR A 191 19.21 4.19 -6.18
N ASP A 192 18.46 4.11 -7.27
CA ASP A 192 18.08 5.22 -8.14
C ASP A 192 16.61 5.02 -8.58
N VAL A 193 16.02 6.05 -9.18
CA VAL A 193 14.67 6.00 -9.77
C VAL A 193 14.56 4.99 -10.91
N ASP A 194 15.67 4.73 -11.61
CA ASP A 194 15.75 3.82 -12.76
C ASP A 194 16.21 2.40 -12.38
N GLY A 195 16.51 2.14 -11.10
CA GLY A 195 16.89 0.81 -10.61
C GLY A 195 17.99 0.83 -9.56
N PHE A 196 18.73 -0.26 -9.45
CA PHE A 196 19.66 -0.48 -8.35
C PHE A 196 20.83 -1.37 -8.77
N PHE A 197 21.84 -1.47 -7.90
CA PHE A 197 22.97 -2.36 -8.10
C PHE A 197 22.90 -3.55 -7.14
N ALA A 198 23.23 -4.72 -7.67
CA ALA A 198 23.53 -5.91 -6.90
C ALA A 198 25.05 -6.09 -6.83
N THR A 199 25.60 -6.09 -5.62
CA THR A 199 27.00 -6.43 -5.35
C THR A 199 27.08 -7.88 -4.92
N ILE A 200 27.79 -8.70 -5.70
CA ILE A 200 27.92 -10.13 -5.47
C ILE A 200 29.37 -10.41 -5.07
N LYS A 201 29.56 -10.92 -3.85
CA LYS A 201 30.89 -11.25 -3.31
C LYS A 201 31.03 -12.75 -3.15
N ASN A 202 32.14 -13.28 -3.67
CA ASN A 202 32.48 -14.69 -3.61
C ASN A 202 33.58 -14.89 -2.56
N SER A 203 33.32 -15.72 -1.55
CA SER A 203 34.29 -15.94 -0.47
C SER A 203 35.34 -17.02 -0.81
N GLU A 204 35.01 -17.92 -1.74
CA GLU A 204 35.90 -18.98 -2.25
C GLU A 204 35.71 -19.11 -3.77
N LYS A 205 36.63 -19.82 -4.48
CA LYS A 205 36.37 -20.22 -5.87
C LYS A 205 35.12 -21.09 -5.90
N ILE A 206 34.02 -20.52 -6.37
CA ILE A 206 32.78 -21.24 -6.56
C ILE A 206 33.06 -22.34 -7.60
N GLU A 207 32.70 -23.59 -7.33
CA GLU A 207 32.68 -24.64 -8.36
C GLU A 207 31.64 -24.38 -9.46
N THR A 208 30.79 -23.36 -9.27
CA THR A 208 29.64 -23.04 -10.11
C THR A 208 29.94 -21.78 -10.91
N ASP A 209 29.80 -21.89 -12.23
CA ASP A 209 29.88 -20.78 -13.18
C ASP A 209 28.78 -19.73 -12.87
N ILE A 210 29.18 -18.50 -12.57
CA ILE A 210 28.24 -17.44 -12.18
C ILE A 210 27.40 -17.00 -13.38
N ASN A 211 27.88 -17.20 -14.60
CA ASN A 211 27.18 -16.87 -15.83
C ASN A 211 25.93 -17.72 -16.06
N GLU A 212 25.86 -18.89 -15.42
CA GLU A 212 24.67 -19.74 -15.43
C GLU A 212 23.64 -19.38 -14.33
N CYS A 213 23.95 -18.38 -13.51
CA CYS A 213 23.12 -17.97 -12.39
C CYS A 213 22.25 -16.73 -12.71
N TYR A 214 21.26 -16.53 -11.84
CA TYR A 214 20.33 -15.41 -11.92
C TYR A 214 20.21 -14.78 -10.53
N VAL A 215 20.01 -13.46 -10.52
CA VAL A 215 19.55 -12.74 -9.34
C VAL A 215 18.03 -12.71 -9.39
N LEU A 216 17.42 -13.38 -8.43
CA LEU A 216 15.99 -13.27 -8.16
C LEU A 216 15.79 -12.14 -7.17
N TRP A 217 14.93 -11.18 -7.48
CA TRP A 217 14.76 -9.99 -6.66
C TRP A 217 13.29 -9.59 -6.53
N MET A 218 13.01 -8.84 -5.46
CA MET A 218 11.74 -8.18 -5.22
C MET A 218 11.97 -6.81 -4.59
N ILE A 219 11.11 -5.87 -4.94
CA ILE A 219 11.12 -4.51 -4.43
C ILE A 219 9.93 -4.35 -3.49
N ILE A 220 10.23 -3.90 -2.27
CA ILE A 220 9.24 -3.60 -1.25
C ILE A 220 9.27 -2.10 -0.97
N GLY A 221 8.11 -1.47 -0.94
CA GLY A 221 8.02 -0.05 -0.63
C GLY A 221 6.58 0.42 -0.50
N ASN A 222 6.38 1.72 -0.31
CA ASN A 222 5.05 2.32 -0.26
C ASN A 222 4.59 2.65 -1.71
N PRO A 223 3.52 2.00 -2.22
CA PRO A 223 3.04 2.25 -3.58
C PRO A 223 2.65 3.69 -3.88
N LEU A 224 2.20 4.46 -2.87
CA LEU A 224 1.80 5.85 -3.04
C LEU A 224 3.00 6.78 -3.13
N GLU A 225 4.02 6.55 -2.30
CA GLU A 225 5.24 7.36 -2.34
C GLU A 225 6.02 7.15 -3.64
N LEU A 226 6.00 5.93 -4.17
CA LEU A 226 6.76 5.55 -5.36
C LEU A 226 5.91 5.57 -6.64
N SER A 227 4.60 5.80 -6.52
CA SER A 227 3.60 5.76 -7.59
C SER A 227 3.62 4.49 -8.45
N ILE A 228 4.10 3.36 -7.90
CA ILE A 228 4.19 2.07 -8.60
C ILE A 228 3.41 1.02 -7.82
N PHE A 229 2.68 0.18 -8.55
CA PHE A 229 1.98 -0.98 -8.00
C PHE A 229 2.31 -2.20 -8.83
N SER A 230 2.60 -3.34 -8.18
CA SER A 230 2.73 -4.61 -8.88
C SER A 230 1.38 -4.99 -9.48
N PRO A 231 1.28 -5.24 -10.80
CA PRO A 231 0.03 -5.65 -11.41
C PRO A 231 -0.45 -7.01 -10.89
N ILE A 232 0.48 -7.85 -10.46
CA ILE A 232 0.26 -9.28 -10.20
C ILE A 232 0.37 -9.60 -8.70
N ASN A 233 1.30 -8.99 -7.97
CA ASN A 233 1.58 -9.30 -6.56
C ASN A 233 0.95 -8.32 -5.54
N ARG A 234 0.19 -7.30 -5.99
CA ARG A 234 -0.39 -6.21 -5.16
C ARG A 234 -1.26 -6.63 -3.98
N GLU A 235 -1.82 -7.84 -4.00
CA GLU A 235 -2.68 -8.32 -2.90
C GLU A 235 -1.87 -8.69 -1.66
N ILE A 236 -0.58 -9.01 -1.82
CA ILE A 236 0.29 -9.43 -0.72
C ILE A 236 0.51 -8.24 0.22
N GLN A 237 0.28 -8.46 1.51
CA GLN A 237 0.54 -7.46 2.54
C GLN A 237 1.92 -7.69 3.15
N VAL A 238 2.65 -6.60 3.34
CA VAL A 238 3.96 -6.61 3.98
C VAL A 238 3.90 -5.71 5.20
N ASN A 239 4.18 -6.27 6.37
CA ASN A 239 4.39 -5.50 7.58
C ASN A 239 5.89 -5.36 7.83
N CYS A 240 6.33 -4.21 8.30
CA CYS A 240 7.72 -3.98 8.68
C CYS A 240 7.82 -3.70 10.18
N ILE A 241 8.85 -4.28 10.79
CA ILE A 241 9.26 -4.00 12.16
C ILE A 241 10.69 -3.48 12.07
N LYS A 242 10.90 -2.27 12.60
CA LYS A 242 12.22 -1.65 12.69
C LYS A 242 12.64 -1.67 14.14
N GLU A 243 13.75 -2.34 14.43
CA GLU A 243 14.26 -2.52 15.79
C GLU A 243 15.76 -2.30 15.83
N SER A 244 16.26 -1.68 16.89
CA SER A 244 17.70 -1.55 17.13
C SER A 244 18.10 -2.48 18.25
N ILE A 245 18.96 -3.45 17.96
CA ILE A 245 19.44 -4.43 18.94
C ILE A 245 20.93 -4.24 19.23
N VAL A 246 21.32 -4.58 20.46
CA VAL A 246 22.72 -4.61 20.88
C VAL A 246 23.19 -6.07 20.90
N ILE A 247 24.02 -6.43 19.93
CA ILE A 247 24.62 -7.76 19.84
C ILE A 247 25.72 -7.88 20.90
N GLN A 248 25.63 -8.95 21.70
CA GLN A 248 26.57 -9.28 22.76
C GLN A 248 27.33 -10.57 22.43
N PRO A 249 28.63 -10.67 22.75
CA PRO A 249 29.46 -11.83 22.40
C PRO A 249 28.95 -13.17 22.93
N ASN A 250 28.33 -13.17 24.12
CA ASN A 250 27.86 -14.38 24.79
C ASN A 250 26.37 -14.68 24.56
N LYS A 251 25.70 -13.90 23.70
CA LYS A 251 24.27 -14.06 23.41
C LYS A 251 24.09 -14.29 21.91
N GLN A 252 23.56 -15.45 21.57
CA GLN A 252 23.29 -15.80 20.17
C GLN A 252 21.84 -15.58 19.78
N ASN A 253 20.90 -15.69 20.72
CA ASN A 253 19.46 -15.64 20.45
C ASN A 253 18.89 -14.28 20.85
N TYR A 254 18.18 -13.64 19.93
CA TYR A 254 17.55 -12.34 20.10
C TYR A 254 16.09 -12.45 19.74
N ASN A 255 15.22 -12.05 20.66
CA ASN A 255 13.77 -12.07 20.47
C ASN A 255 13.28 -10.66 20.14
N VAL A 256 12.46 -10.56 19.10
CA VAL A 256 11.78 -9.34 18.67
C VAL A 256 10.28 -9.56 18.86
N ILE A 257 9.62 -8.65 19.59
CA ILE A 257 8.18 -8.68 19.78
C ILE A 257 7.52 -8.07 18.55
N THR A 258 6.46 -8.70 18.05
CA THR A 258 5.70 -8.22 16.91
C THR A 258 4.43 -7.52 17.40
N PRO A 259 4.08 -6.33 16.88
CA PRO A 259 2.87 -5.60 17.30
C PRO A 259 1.57 -6.22 16.79
N PHE A 260 1.66 -7.35 16.08
CA PHE A 260 0.56 -8.08 15.47
C PHE A 260 0.80 -9.58 15.58
N LEU A 261 -0.27 -10.36 15.39
CA LEU A 261 -0.20 -11.81 15.51
C LEU A 261 0.37 -12.48 14.26
N LEU A 262 1.39 -13.31 14.46
CA LEU A 262 1.99 -14.18 13.45
C LEU A 262 1.18 -15.45 13.24
N SER A 263 1.26 -16.00 12.04
CA SER A 263 0.64 -17.27 11.67
C SER A 263 1.60 -18.17 10.91
N GLU A 264 1.35 -19.48 10.97
CA GLU A 264 2.04 -20.45 10.13
C GLU A 264 1.87 -20.09 8.65
N GLY A 265 2.95 -20.23 7.87
CA GLY A 265 3.01 -19.88 6.46
C GLY A 265 3.43 -18.44 6.18
N CYS A 266 3.55 -17.59 7.21
CA CYS A 266 4.17 -16.28 7.04
C CYS A 266 5.63 -16.40 6.64
N SER A 267 6.04 -15.42 5.84
CA SER A 267 7.35 -15.32 5.23
C SER A 267 8.13 -14.18 5.87
N ILE A 268 9.36 -14.44 6.30
CA ILE A 268 10.20 -13.48 7.04
C ILE A 268 11.45 -13.13 6.24
N LEU A 269 11.56 -11.84 5.91
CA LEU A 269 12.75 -11.20 5.38
C LEU A 269 13.40 -10.38 6.48
N ILE A 270 14.73 -10.39 6.50
CA ILE A 270 15.51 -9.63 7.46
C ILE A 270 16.55 -8.86 6.67
N ASP A 271 16.48 -7.55 6.79
CA ASP A 271 17.58 -6.66 6.45
C ASP A 271 18.23 -6.19 7.75
N ALA A 272 19.55 -6.13 7.76
CA ALA A 272 20.33 -5.88 8.95
C ALA A 272 21.53 -5.01 8.62
N THR A 273 21.58 -3.84 9.24
CA THR A 273 22.66 -2.86 9.03
C THR A 273 23.44 -2.68 10.33
N THR A 274 24.76 -2.57 10.19
CA THR A 274 25.66 -2.31 11.31
C THR A 274 26.79 -1.39 10.88
N ASP A 275 27.43 -0.73 11.84
CA ASP A 275 28.60 0.14 11.60
C ASP A 275 29.84 -0.60 11.07
N TYR A 276 29.81 -1.93 11.04
CA TYR A 276 30.90 -2.79 10.61
C TYR A 276 30.48 -3.66 9.42
N GLU A 277 31.45 -4.19 8.66
CA GLU A 277 31.16 -5.24 7.67
C GLU A 277 30.59 -6.47 8.39
N PHE A 278 29.27 -6.62 8.33
CA PHE A 278 28.54 -7.68 8.99
C PHE A 278 28.71 -8.99 8.21
N LYS A 279 29.56 -9.89 8.71
CA LYS A 279 29.77 -11.23 8.13
C LYS A 279 28.96 -12.33 8.83
N ASN A 280 28.16 -11.97 9.82
CA ASN A 280 27.41 -12.94 10.61
C ASN A 280 26.14 -13.34 9.86
N ILE A 281 25.77 -14.61 9.98
CA ILE A 281 24.55 -15.15 9.37
C ILE A 281 23.42 -15.02 10.38
N ILE A 282 22.37 -14.27 10.04
CA ILE A 282 21.13 -14.21 10.83
C ILE A 282 20.25 -15.38 10.40
N LYS A 283 19.84 -16.19 11.37
CA LYS A 283 18.96 -17.34 11.15
C LYS A 283 17.70 -17.22 11.98
N LEU A 284 16.54 -17.52 11.39
CA LEU A 284 15.34 -17.74 12.19
C LEU A 284 15.55 -18.98 13.06
N PHE A 285 15.36 -18.84 14.37
CA PHE A 285 15.48 -19.93 15.33
C PHE A 285 14.10 -20.49 15.69
N GLU A 286 13.21 -19.65 16.22
CA GLU A 286 11.84 -20.01 16.59
C GLU A 286 10.91 -18.80 16.49
N TRP A 287 9.60 -19.05 16.47
CA TRP A 287 8.58 -18.01 16.51
C TRP A 287 7.44 -18.38 17.49
N THR A 288 6.78 -17.34 18.01
CA THR A 288 5.53 -17.44 18.79
C THR A 288 4.46 -16.62 18.07
N ARG A 289 3.23 -16.57 18.60
CA ARG A 289 2.19 -15.76 17.95
C ARG A 289 2.48 -14.26 17.95
N ASN A 290 3.39 -13.74 18.77
CA ASN A 290 3.69 -12.32 18.84
C ASN A 290 5.20 -12.03 18.95
N SER A 291 6.05 -12.97 18.58
CA SER A 291 7.48 -12.75 18.61
C SER A 291 8.24 -13.63 17.63
N ILE A 292 9.41 -13.15 17.23
CA ILE A 292 10.35 -13.89 16.39
C ILE A 292 11.69 -13.91 17.09
N THR A 293 12.26 -15.10 17.25
CA THR A 293 13.61 -15.27 17.78
C THR A 293 14.57 -15.63 16.66
N PHE A 294 15.62 -14.82 16.51
CA PHE A 294 16.69 -15.04 15.56
C PHE A 294 17.98 -15.43 16.28
N GLN A 295 18.76 -16.29 15.64
CA GLN A 295 20.10 -16.65 16.04
C GLN A 295 21.12 -15.95 15.14
N ILE A 296 22.07 -15.25 15.76
CA ILE A 296 23.21 -14.64 15.05
C ILE A 296 24.41 -15.58 15.19
N VAL A 297 24.90 -16.07 14.06
CA VAL A 297 26.01 -17.05 13.99
C VAL A 297 27.24 -16.40 13.35
N ASN A 298 28.43 -16.82 13.76
CA ASN A 298 29.75 -16.35 13.27
C ASN A 298 30.27 -15.00 13.78
N LEU A 299 29.86 -14.55 14.98
CA LEU A 299 30.58 -13.48 15.71
C LEU A 299 32.09 -13.80 15.71
N THR A 300 32.87 -13.13 14.88
CA THR A 300 34.31 -13.39 14.83
C THR A 300 34.92 -13.04 16.18
N GLU A 301 35.93 -13.80 16.61
CA GLU A 301 36.60 -13.67 17.92
C GLU A 301 37.20 -12.27 18.18
N ALA A 302 37.19 -11.38 17.19
CA ALA A 302 37.70 -10.01 17.26
C ALA A 302 36.75 -8.99 17.92
N GLN A 303 35.50 -9.36 18.25
CA GLN A 303 34.50 -8.42 18.76
C GLN A 303 34.20 -8.69 20.24
N GLN A 304 35.04 -8.16 21.14
CA GLN A 304 34.77 -8.14 22.59
C GLN A 304 33.78 -7.03 23.00
N GLU A 305 33.37 -6.20 22.06
CA GLU A 305 32.51 -5.05 22.29
C GLU A 305 31.09 -5.32 21.80
N ASN A 306 30.15 -4.60 22.42
CA ASN A 306 28.75 -4.62 22.01
C ASN A 306 28.59 -3.92 20.65
N ILE A 307 27.87 -4.55 19.73
CA ILE A 307 27.63 -3.99 18.40
C ILE A 307 26.18 -3.57 18.29
N ASN A 308 25.96 -2.32 17.90
CA ASN A 308 24.62 -1.85 17.56
C ASN A 308 24.28 -2.34 16.15
N MET A 309 23.10 -2.91 16.03
CA MET A 309 22.55 -3.40 14.78
C MET A 309 21.13 -2.88 14.64
N ASP A 310 20.83 -2.27 13.50
CA ASP A 310 19.47 -1.96 13.11
C ASP A 310 18.93 -3.14 12.28
N LEU A 311 17.77 -3.63 12.70
CA LEU A 311 17.05 -4.75 12.10
C LEU A 311 15.75 -4.23 11.48
N ASN A 312 15.61 -4.45 10.18
CA ASN A 312 14.37 -4.27 9.46
C ASN A 312 13.80 -5.65 9.13
N ILE A 313 12.74 -6.05 9.82
CA ILE A 313 12.09 -7.35 9.64
C ILE A 313 10.82 -7.12 8.84
N TYR A 314 10.75 -7.70 7.64
CA TYR A 314 9.56 -7.64 6.79
C TYR A 314 8.83 -8.97 6.85
N ILE A 315 7.53 -8.90 7.08
CA ILE A 315 6.65 -10.03 7.33
C ILE A 315 5.59 -10.04 6.25
N LEU A 316 5.65 -11.05 5.40
CA LEU A 316 4.75 -11.20 4.26
C LEU A 316 3.62 -12.14 4.65
N TYR A 317 2.42 -11.58 4.64
CA TYR A 317 1.19 -12.34 4.81
C TYR A 317 0.70 -12.74 3.44
N SER A 318 0.85 -14.02 3.13
CA SER A 318 0.41 -14.56 1.86
C SER A 318 -0.33 -15.86 2.06
N ARG A 319 -1.53 -15.96 1.46
CA ARG A 319 -2.16 -17.26 1.19
C ARG A 319 -1.48 -17.97 0.02
N TYR A 320 -0.61 -17.26 -0.70
CA TYR A 320 0.09 -17.73 -1.88
C TYR A 320 1.44 -18.33 -1.50
N LYS A 321 1.79 -19.44 -2.14
CA LYS A 321 3.07 -20.14 -1.92
C LYS A 321 4.20 -19.61 -2.81
N SER A 322 3.85 -18.80 -3.80
CA SER A 322 4.74 -18.29 -4.82
C SER A 322 4.48 -16.81 -5.10
N LEU A 323 5.51 -16.15 -5.61
CA LEU A 323 5.46 -14.83 -6.24
C LEU A 323 5.53 -15.02 -7.74
N GLN A 324 4.68 -14.31 -8.46
CA GLN A 324 4.78 -14.24 -9.93
C GLN A 324 5.83 -13.20 -10.30
N ILE A 325 6.48 -13.37 -11.45
CA ILE A 325 7.57 -12.50 -11.90
C ILE A 325 7.02 -11.39 -12.80
N ASP A 326 7.20 -10.13 -12.37
CA ASP A 326 6.80 -8.96 -13.16
C ASP A 326 7.82 -8.65 -14.28
N CYS A 327 9.13 -8.73 -13.98
CA CYS A 327 10.21 -8.33 -14.87
C CYS A 327 11.16 -9.50 -15.20
N LYS A 328 11.39 -9.74 -16.48
CA LYS A 328 12.28 -10.80 -16.97
C LYS A 328 13.24 -10.23 -18.02
N ASP A 329 14.54 -10.44 -17.83
CA ASP A 329 15.55 -10.07 -18.83
C ASP A 329 15.42 -10.90 -20.13
N GLU A 330 15.02 -12.17 -20.00
CA GLU A 330 14.85 -13.10 -21.11
C GLU A 330 13.71 -14.07 -20.81
N ASP A 331 13.12 -14.67 -21.86
CA ASP A 331 12.18 -15.78 -21.70
C ASP A 331 12.89 -17.02 -21.17
N ASN A 332 13.04 -17.04 -19.86
CA ASN A 332 13.60 -18.14 -19.10
C ASN A 332 12.53 -19.17 -18.75
N GLY A 333 11.28 -19.05 -19.23
CA GLY A 333 10.20 -20.00 -18.92
C GLY A 333 9.92 -20.19 -17.43
N VAL A 334 10.29 -19.21 -16.59
CA VAL A 334 9.91 -19.14 -15.18
C VAL A 334 8.91 -18.01 -15.04
N ASP A 335 7.68 -18.32 -14.66
CA ASP A 335 6.61 -17.34 -14.45
C ASP A 335 6.41 -17.01 -12.96
N GLU A 336 6.85 -17.90 -12.09
CA GLU A 336 6.71 -17.76 -10.65
C GLU A 336 7.86 -18.44 -9.91
N TYR A 337 8.05 -18.05 -8.66
CA TYR A 337 9.02 -18.65 -7.77
C TYR A 337 8.48 -18.76 -6.35
N SER A 338 9.00 -19.72 -5.59
CA SER A 338 8.56 -19.94 -4.20
C SER A 338 9.17 -18.91 -3.26
N PHE A 339 8.40 -18.45 -2.28
CA PHE A 339 8.89 -17.60 -1.18
C PHE A 339 10.08 -18.23 -0.44
N ASN A 340 10.14 -19.55 -0.36
CA ASN A 340 11.22 -20.30 0.28
C ASN A 340 12.62 -19.98 -0.29
N LEU A 341 12.71 -19.38 -1.47
CA LEU A 341 14.00 -18.99 -2.06
C LEU A 341 14.59 -17.74 -1.37
N PHE A 342 13.76 -16.82 -0.91
CA PHE A 342 14.23 -15.58 -0.29
C PHE A 342 14.41 -15.70 1.23
N GLU A 343 13.60 -16.55 1.87
CA GLU A 343 13.16 -16.29 3.24
C GLU A 343 13.26 -17.48 4.20
N TYR A 344 13.00 -17.17 5.47
CA TYR A 344 12.55 -18.13 6.46
C TYR A 344 11.02 -18.18 6.49
N ILE A 345 10.46 -19.38 6.48
CA ILE A 345 9.02 -19.59 6.58
C ILE A 345 8.68 -20.02 8.00
N LEU A 346 7.64 -19.42 8.55
CA LEU A 346 7.08 -19.81 9.84
C LEU A 346 6.35 -21.14 9.65
N THR A 347 6.85 -22.18 10.30
CA THR A 347 6.29 -23.54 10.23
C THR A 347 5.92 -24.01 11.63
N LYS A 348 5.19 -25.13 11.75
CA LYS A 348 4.97 -25.73 13.08
C LYS A 348 6.26 -26.22 13.73
N ASP A 349 7.25 -26.63 12.93
CA ASP A 349 8.48 -27.22 13.44
C ASP A 349 9.32 -26.23 14.25
N ASN A 350 9.21 -24.93 13.94
CA ASN A 350 9.88 -23.85 14.66
C ASN A 350 8.91 -22.97 15.49
N PHE A 351 7.69 -23.45 15.73
CA PHE A 351 6.71 -22.77 16.58
C PHE A 351 6.90 -23.16 18.04
N ASN A 352 7.05 -22.16 18.92
CA ASN A 352 7.18 -22.38 20.35
C ASN A 352 5.85 -22.08 21.06
N GLU A 353 5.10 -23.14 21.39
CA GLU A 353 3.82 -23.04 22.10
C GLU A 353 3.96 -22.57 23.56
N ASP A 354 5.11 -22.83 24.19
CA ASP A 354 5.32 -22.62 25.63
C ASP A 354 5.61 -21.14 26.00
N LYS A 355 5.88 -20.28 25.02
CA LYS A 355 6.21 -18.84 25.19
C LYS A 355 5.07 -17.89 24.79
N PHE A 356 3.83 -18.26 25.09
CA PHE A 356 2.67 -17.44 24.74
C PHE A 356 2.50 -16.25 25.72
N ASP A 357 3.30 -15.20 25.57
CA ASP A 357 3.16 -13.97 26.35
C ASP A 357 2.13 -13.04 25.69
N ILE A 358 0.85 -13.14 26.08
CA ILE A 358 -0.09 -12.03 25.85
C ILE A 358 0.29 -10.94 26.84
N ASP A 359 1.04 -9.93 26.41
CA ASP A 359 1.04 -8.66 27.12
C ASP A 359 -0.36 -8.03 27.00
N SER A 360 -0.90 -7.60 28.12
CA SER A 360 -2.30 -7.21 28.33
C SER A 360 -2.73 -5.88 27.68
N TYR A 361 -2.14 -5.49 26.55
CA TYR A 361 -2.59 -4.35 25.75
C TYR A 361 -3.42 -4.84 24.56
N ILE A 362 -4.54 -5.50 24.86
CA ILE A 362 -5.65 -5.60 23.90
C ILE A 362 -6.56 -4.42 24.23
N ASP A 363 -6.51 -3.42 23.36
CA ASP A 363 -7.47 -2.33 23.28
C ASP A 363 -8.91 -2.91 23.16
N ASP A 364 -9.85 -2.24 23.82
CA ASP A 364 -11.17 -2.70 24.29
C ASP A 364 -12.22 -3.09 23.21
N ASP A 365 -11.87 -3.76 22.10
CA ASP A 365 -12.84 -4.08 21.03
C ASP A 365 -12.81 -5.54 20.51
N LEU A 366 -12.71 -6.52 21.42
CA LEU A 366 -13.01 -7.91 21.07
C LEU A 366 -14.52 -8.20 21.21
N TYR A 367 -15.31 -7.91 20.18
CA TYR A 367 -16.67 -8.45 20.03
C TYR A 367 -16.61 -9.96 19.79
N VAL A 368 -16.67 -10.74 20.86
CA VAL A 368 -16.91 -12.18 20.78
C VAL A 368 -18.40 -12.42 20.57
N HIS A 369 -18.80 -12.66 19.32
CA HIS A 369 -20.08 -13.31 19.03
C HIS A 369 -20.01 -14.79 19.47
N LEU A 370 -20.47 -15.07 20.68
CA LEU A 370 -20.82 -16.43 21.09
C LEU A 370 -22.17 -16.78 20.45
N ASN A 371 -22.15 -17.65 19.44
CA ASN A 371 -23.35 -18.33 18.96
C ASN A 371 -23.82 -19.32 20.04
N GLY A 372 -25.02 -19.10 20.56
CA GLY A 372 -25.75 -20.07 21.39
C GLY A 372 -26.42 -21.14 20.53
N ASN A 373 -26.41 -22.38 21.05
CA ASN A 373 -27.16 -23.52 20.52
C ASN A 373 -28.67 -23.26 20.43
#